data_AF-A0A379VMK1-F1
#
_entry.id   AF-A0A379VMK1-F1
#
_cell.length_a   1.000
_cell.length_b   1.000
_cell.length_c   1.000
_cell.angle_alpha   90.00
_cell.angle_beta   90.00
_cell.angle_gamma   90.00
#
_symmetry.space_group_name_H-M   'P 1'
#
loop_
_entity.id
_entity.type
_entity.pdbx_description
1 polymer ?
#
loop_
_entity_poly.entity_id
_entity_poly.type
_entity_poly.pdbx_seq_one_letter_code
_entity_poly.pdbx_strand_id
1 'polypeptide(L)'
;MVARDQMVGPWQVPVADCAVTTASLDSYYGEAMSIGERAPVALLDFAASARLAVGEALTNIAATQIGDIKRIKLSANWMAAAGHPGEDAGLYDAVKAVGEELCPQLGLTIPVAKIRCR
;
A
#
# COMPACT_ATOMS: atom_id res chain seq x y z
N MET A 1 0.16 6.16 -20.37
CA MET A 1 -0.92 5.54 -21.15
C MET A 1 -1.89 4.86 -20.21
N VAL A 2 -3.13 5.31 -20.11
CA VAL A 2 -4.08 4.84 -19.10
C VAL A 2 -4.88 3.66 -19.67
N ALA A 3 -4.85 2.51 -18.99
CA ALA A 3 -5.65 1.33 -19.33
C ALA A 3 -6.80 1.10 -18.33
N ARG A 4 -6.56 1.39 -17.04
CA ARG A 4 -7.59 1.37 -15.99
C ARG A 4 -7.48 2.63 -15.15
N ASP A 5 -8.49 3.48 -15.25
CA ASP A 5 -8.72 4.65 -14.39
C ASP A 5 -9.74 4.32 -13.28
N GLN A 6 -10.01 5.29 -12.42
CA GLN A 6 -10.91 5.16 -11.28
C GLN A 6 -12.36 4.84 -11.70
N MET A 7 -12.79 5.31 -12.87
CA MET A 7 -14.18 5.21 -13.33
C MET A 7 -14.42 3.84 -13.97
N VAL A 8 -15.46 3.12 -13.56
CA VAL A 8 -15.75 1.75 -14.02
C VAL A 8 -17.09 1.68 -14.73
N GLY A 9 -17.09 0.96 -15.86
CA GLY A 9 -18.28 0.57 -16.61
C GLY A 9 -18.98 1.72 -17.34
N PRO A 10 -20.12 1.45 -18.00
CA PRO A 10 -20.84 2.43 -18.79
C PRO A 10 -21.30 3.67 -18.01
N TRP A 11 -21.48 3.53 -16.69
CA TRP A 11 -21.91 4.60 -15.79
C TRP A 11 -20.75 5.36 -15.14
N GLN A 12 -19.50 5.01 -15.48
CA GLN A 12 -18.31 5.69 -15.00
C GLN A 12 -18.30 5.84 -13.46
N VAL A 13 -18.61 4.77 -12.74
CA VAL A 13 -18.67 4.82 -11.27
C VAL A 13 -17.24 4.77 -10.71
N PRO A 14 -16.81 5.72 -9.85
CA PRO A 14 -15.43 5.81 -9.36
C PRO A 14 -15.10 4.74 -8.30
N VAL A 15 -15.05 3.46 -8.69
CA VAL A 15 -14.91 2.30 -7.79
C VAL A 15 -13.83 1.31 -8.24
N ALA A 16 -12.89 1.72 -9.10
CA ALA A 16 -11.75 0.86 -9.40
C ALA A 16 -10.79 0.77 -8.20
N ASP A 17 -10.41 -0.45 -7.82
CA ASP A 17 -9.53 -0.69 -6.67
C ASP A 17 -8.07 -0.32 -6.94
N CYS A 18 -7.63 -0.41 -8.19
CA CYS A 18 -6.27 -0.07 -8.62
C CYS A 18 -6.24 0.60 -9.99
N ALA A 19 -5.16 1.35 -10.24
CA ALA A 19 -4.88 1.96 -11.53
C ALA A 19 -3.92 1.08 -12.35
N VAL A 20 -4.10 1.04 -13.67
CA VAL A 20 -3.23 0.30 -14.60
C VAL A 20 -2.84 1.20 -15.77
N THR A 21 -1.54 1.25 -16.04
CA THR A 21 -0.95 1.92 -17.20
C THR A 21 -0.22 0.92 -18.08
N THR A 22 -0.19 1.14 -19.39
CA THR A 22 0.64 0.33 -20.29
C THR A 22 2.05 0.91 -20.40
N ALA A 23 3.02 0.03 -20.61
CA ALA A 23 4.44 0.36 -20.66
C ALA A 23 4.84 1.16 -21.92
N SER A 24 4.17 0.90 -23.05
CA SER A 24 4.42 1.58 -24.34
C SER A 24 3.18 1.56 -25.23
N LEU A 25 3.16 2.42 -26.26
CA LEU A 25 2.01 2.65 -27.17
C LEU A 25 1.59 1.41 -27.97
N ASP A 26 2.46 0.41 -28.00
CA ASP A 26 2.40 -0.81 -28.81
C ASP A 26 2.47 -2.10 -27.98
N SER A 27 2.30 -2.02 -26.65
CA SER A 27 2.43 -3.17 -25.74
C SER A 27 1.23 -3.34 -24.81
N TYR A 28 0.96 -4.59 -24.44
CA TYR A 28 0.00 -4.95 -23.40
C TYR A 28 0.63 -5.12 -22.01
N TYR A 29 1.96 -5.03 -21.90
CA TYR A 29 2.63 -4.94 -20.60
C TYR A 29 2.40 -3.57 -19.96
N GLY A 30 2.55 -3.47 -18.64
CA GLY A 30 2.21 -2.27 -17.91
C GLY A 30 2.62 -2.23 -16.45
N GLU A 31 2.25 -1.15 -15.79
CA GLU A 31 2.41 -0.92 -14.36
C GLU A 31 1.04 -0.84 -13.67
N ALA A 32 1.00 -1.21 -12.40
CA ALA A 32 -0.20 -1.16 -11.58
C ALA A 32 0.08 -0.47 -10.25
N MET A 33 -0.90 0.29 -9.76
CA MET A 33 -0.80 1.09 -8.54
C MET A 33 -2.04 0.88 -7.68
N SER A 34 -1.84 0.58 -6.40
CA SER A 34 -2.88 0.53 -5.37
C SER A 34 -2.44 1.28 -4.12
N ILE A 35 -3.40 1.61 -3.27
CA ILE A 35 -3.18 2.25 -1.96
C ILE A 35 -3.91 1.42 -0.90
N GLY A 36 -3.33 1.33 0.29
CA GLY A 36 -3.99 0.80 1.47
C GLY A 36 -3.69 1.68 2.67
N GLU A 37 -4.71 2.01 3.46
CA GLU A 37 -4.56 2.80 4.68
C GLU A 37 -5.62 2.44 5.72
N ARG A 38 -5.20 2.40 6.99
CA ARG A 38 -6.14 2.13 8.09
C ARG A 38 -5.76 2.85 9.37
N ALA A 39 -5.47 4.15 9.27
CA ALA A 39 -5.04 4.98 10.38
C ALA A 39 -5.93 4.92 11.64
N PRO A 40 -7.28 4.85 11.55
CA PRO A 40 -8.12 4.77 12.75
C PRO A 40 -7.86 3.53 13.63
N VAL A 41 -7.35 2.44 13.06
CA VAL A 41 -6.99 1.24 13.83
C VAL A 41 -5.79 1.48 14.73
N ALA A 42 -4.91 2.44 14.39
CA ALA A 42 -3.74 2.77 15.20
C ALA A 42 -4.09 3.27 16.60
N LEU A 43 -5.30 3.82 16.79
CA LEU A 43 -5.80 4.22 18.11
C LEU A 43 -6.02 3.05 19.07
N LEU A 44 -6.16 1.82 18.53
CA LEU A 44 -6.33 0.60 19.31
C LEU A 44 -5.09 -0.29 19.24
N ASP A 45 -4.51 -0.46 18.05
CA ASP A 45 -3.33 -1.28 17.81
C ASP A 45 -2.53 -0.73 16.61
N PHE A 46 -1.37 -0.16 16.91
CA PHE A 46 -0.45 0.42 15.92
C PHE A 46 0.04 -0.63 14.92
N ALA A 47 0.45 -1.81 15.39
CA ALA A 47 0.96 -2.87 14.53
C ALA A 47 -0.13 -3.44 13.62
N ALA A 48 -1.36 -3.60 14.13
CA ALA A 48 -2.50 -4.03 13.32
C ALA A 48 -2.83 -3.01 12.22
N SER A 49 -2.76 -1.71 12.52
CA SER A 49 -3.01 -0.66 11.52
C SER A 49 -2.05 -0.77 10.33
N ALA A 50 -0.77 -1.03 10.60
CA ALA A 50 0.27 -1.15 9.59
C ALA A 50 0.13 -2.45 8.77
N ARG A 51 -0.20 -3.58 9.43
CA ARG A 51 -0.49 -4.84 8.74
C ARG A 51 -1.72 -4.73 7.83
N LEU A 52 -2.77 -4.08 8.28
CA LEU A 52 -3.98 -3.86 7.49
C LEU A 52 -3.72 -2.95 6.29
N ALA A 53 -2.89 -1.91 6.44
CA ALA A 53 -2.52 -1.05 5.31
C ALA A 53 -1.79 -1.85 4.20
N VAL A 54 -0.86 -2.73 4.56
CA VAL A 54 -0.20 -3.62 3.59
C VAL A 54 -1.20 -4.61 2.98
N GLY A 55 -2.06 -5.20 3.81
CA GLY A 55 -3.09 -6.14 3.35
C GLY A 55 -4.06 -5.51 2.36
N GLU A 56 -4.55 -4.31 2.64
CA GLU A 56 -5.47 -3.57 1.77
C GLU A 56 -4.81 -3.19 0.43
N ALA A 57 -3.55 -2.74 0.45
CA ALA A 57 -2.82 -2.47 -0.78
C ALA A 57 -2.71 -3.73 -1.66
N LEU A 58 -2.52 -4.91 -1.05
CA LEU A 58 -2.49 -6.19 -1.77
C LEU A 58 -3.86 -6.60 -2.29
N THR A 59 -4.93 -6.50 -1.48
CA THR A 59 -6.28 -6.88 -1.92
C THR A 59 -6.75 -5.99 -3.07
N ASN A 60 -6.41 -4.70 -3.04
CA ASN A 60 -6.78 -3.74 -4.08
C ASN A 60 -6.09 -4.03 -5.42
N ILE A 61 -4.88 -4.59 -5.41
CA ILE A 61 -4.13 -4.91 -6.64
C ILE A 61 -4.29 -6.37 -7.10
N ALA A 62 -4.91 -7.23 -6.28
CA ALA A 62 -4.99 -8.67 -6.51
C ALA A 62 -5.71 -9.07 -7.80
N ALA A 63 -6.64 -8.24 -8.29
CA ALA A 63 -7.35 -8.48 -9.55
C ALA A 63 -6.52 -8.14 -10.81
N THR A 64 -5.27 -7.69 -10.66
CA THR A 64 -4.35 -7.39 -11.77
C THR A 64 -3.39 -8.55 -12.04
N GLN A 65 -3.13 -8.84 -13.32
CA GLN A 65 -2.25 -9.93 -13.73
C GLN A 65 -0.75 -9.57 -13.55
N ILE A 66 -0.24 -9.71 -12.33
CA ILE A 66 1.17 -9.42 -11.99
C ILE A 66 2.06 -10.68 -12.03
N GLY A 67 1.52 -11.81 -11.56
CA GLY A 67 2.26 -13.07 -11.39
C GLY A 67 2.87 -13.16 -9.99
N ASP A 68 4.20 -13.19 -9.89
CA ASP A 68 4.92 -13.33 -8.62
C ASP A 68 4.72 -12.10 -7.71
N ILE A 69 4.33 -12.32 -6.45
CA ILE A 69 4.13 -11.29 -5.42
C ILE A 69 5.38 -10.44 -5.19
N LYS A 70 6.58 -11.00 -5.43
CA LYS A 70 7.85 -10.27 -5.28
C LYS A 70 8.00 -9.10 -6.27
N ARG A 71 7.18 -9.05 -7.32
CA ARG A 71 7.12 -7.91 -8.25
C ARG A 71 6.42 -6.70 -7.65
N ILE A 72 5.61 -6.88 -6.60
CA ILE A 72 4.95 -5.79 -5.89
C ILE A 72 6.00 -5.09 -5.02
N LYS A 73 6.13 -3.77 -5.20
CA LYS A 73 7.02 -2.90 -4.43
C LYS A 73 6.19 -1.85 -3.71
N LEU A 74 6.38 -1.75 -2.40
CA LEU A 74 5.61 -0.87 -1.54
C LEU A 74 6.36 0.43 -1.26
N SER A 75 5.61 1.53 -1.15
CA SER A 75 6.12 2.80 -0.63
C SER A 75 5.49 3.04 0.74
N ALA A 76 6.31 3.06 1.79
CA ALA A 76 5.81 3.25 3.17
C ALA A 76 5.90 4.73 3.56
N ASN A 77 4.75 5.39 3.67
CA ASN A 77 4.66 6.78 4.10
C ASN A 77 4.12 6.84 5.54
N TRP A 78 4.97 7.20 6.48
CA TRP A 78 4.65 7.23 7.90
C TRP A 78 4.27 8.65 8.32
N MET A 79 3.14 8.76 9.01
CA MET A 79 2.61 10.00 9.55
C MET A 79 2.35 9.80 11.04
N ALA A 80 3.03 10.53 11.90
CA ALA A 80 2.87 10.43 13.35
C ALA A 80 2.99 11.83 13.99
N ALA A 81 2.30 12.03 15.12
CA ALA A 81 2.47 13.19 15.98
C ALA A 81 3.62 12.89 16.97
N ALA A 82 4.84 13.25 16.59
CA ALA A 82 6.01 12.84 17.37
C ALA A 82 6.03 13.54 18.73
N GLY A 83 6.32 12.78 19.78
CA GLY A 83 6.30 13.27 21.16
C GLY A 83 4.90 13.33 21.80
N HIS A 84 3.83 12.97 21.09
CA HIS A 84 2.55 12.67 21.75
C HIS A 84 2.69 11.35 22.53
N PRO A 85 2.20 11.27 23.78
CA PRO A 85 2.37 10.07 24.60
C PRO A 85 1.89 8.80 23.90
N GLY A 86 2.80 7.82 23.73
CA GLY A 86 2.53 6.52 23.12
C GLY A 86 2.78 6.42 21.60
N GLU A 87 2.76 7.54 20.87
CA GLU A 87 2.88 7.53 19.40
C GLU A 87 4.28 7.10 18.91
N ASP A 88 5.35 7.49 19.61
CA ASP A 88 6.71 7.14 19.21
C ASP A 88 6.99 5.63 19.34
N ALA A 89 6.53 5.02 20.44
CA ALA A 89 6.64 3.58 20.66
C ALA A 89 5.73 2.80 19.70
N GLY A 90 4.52 3.31 19.47
CA GLY A 90 3.57 2.75 18.51
C GLY A 90 4.10 2.77 17.08
N LEU A 91 4.74 3.88 16.67
CA LEU A 91 5.37 3.99 15.35
C LEU A 91 6.49 2.95 15.18
N TYR A 92 7.33 2.77 16.20
CA TYR A 92 8.38 1.76 16.15
C TYR A 92 7.80 0.34 16.00
N ASP A 93 6.76 0.01 16.78
CA ASP A 93 6.11 -1.30 16.73
C ASP A 93 5.42 -1.57 15.38
N ALA A 94 4.77 -0.54 14.81
CA ALA A 94 4.20 -0.59 13.46
C ALA A 94 5.25 -0.81 12.36
N VAL A 95 6.37 -0.10 12.43
CA VAL A 95 7.49 -0.26 11.48
C VAL A 95 8.09 -1.66 11.61
N LYS A 96 8.25 -2.16 12.84
CA LYS A 96 8.78 -3.50 13.09
C LYS A 96 7.87 -4.60 12.55
N ALA A 97 6.57 -4.52 12.86
CA ALA A 97 5.58 -5.50 12.41
C ALA A 97 5.51 -5.62 10.87
N VAL A 98 5.75 -4.53 10.14
CA VAL A 98 5.76 -4.57 8.68
C VAL A 98 7.16 -4.91 8.13
N GLY A 99 8.21 -4.27 8.65
CA GLY A 99 9.56 -4.36 8.11
C GLY A 99 10.33 -5.62 8.48
N GLU A 100 10.13 -6.15 9.69
CA GLU A 100 10.83 -7.35 10.19
C GLU A 100 9.98 -8.62 10.09
N GLU A 101 8.65 -8.50 10.11
CA GLU A 101 7.74 -9.65 10.18
C GLU A 101 6.94 -9.84 8.88
N LEU A 102 5.94 -9.00 8.60
CA LEU A 102 4.97 -9.24 7.54
C LEU A 102 5.59 -9.20 6.13
N CYS A 103 6.32 -8.13 5.78
CA CYS A 103 6.88 -8.00 4.43
C CYS A 103 7.94 -9.07 4.12
N PRO A 104 8.87 -9.39 5.02
CA PRO A 104 9.80 -10.52 4.82
C PRO A 104 9.09 -11.87 4.63
N GLN A 105 8.06 -12.15 5.44
CA GLN A 105 7.27 -13.39 5.31
C GLN A 105 6.55 -13.50 3.97
N LEU A 106 6.02 -12.39 3.45
CA LEU A 106 5.32 -12.35 2.16
C LEU A 106 6.26 -12.15 0.96
N GLY A 107 7.55 -11.89 1.18
CA GLY A 107 8.50 -11.56 0.10
C GLY A 107 8.28 -10.19 -0.53
N LEU A 108 7.65 -9.26 0.20
CA LEU A 108 7.40 -7.89 -0.23
C LEU A 108 8.58 -6.99 0.11
N THR A 109 8.89 -6.05 -0.79
CA THR A 109 9.98 -5.09 -0.59
C THR A 109 9.41 -3.69 -0.39
N ILE A 110 9.93 -2.95 0.59
CA ILE A 110 9.71 -1.52 0.75
C ILE A 110 11.00 -0.79 0.36
N PRO A 111 11.24 -0.51 -0.94
CA PRO A 111 12.46 0.17 -1.38
C PRO A 111 12.45 1.69 -1.11
N VAL A 112 11.27 2.28 -0.88
CA VAL A 112 11.10 3.71 -0.68
C VAL A 112 10.24 3.95 0.55
N ALA A 113 10.66 4.89 1.40
CA ALA A 113 9.88 5.31 2.54
C ALA A 113 10.06 6.81 2.80
N LYS A 114 9.04 7.44 3.40
CA LYS A 114 9.11 8.81 3.89
C LYS A 114 8.43 8.89 5.25
N ILE A 115 9.04 9.62 6.18
CA ILE A 115 8.48 9.86 7.51
C ILE A 115 8.17 11.36 7.62
N ARG A 116 6.95 11.69 8.04
CA ARG A 116 6.59 13.05 8.44
C ARG A 116 6.12 13.04 9.89
N CYS A 117 6.99 13.54 10.75
CA CYS A 117 6.63 13.90 12.11
C CYS A 117 6.15 15.36 12.13
N ARG A 118 4.98 15.60 12.70
CA ARG A 118 4.50 16.95 13.04
C ARG A 118 4.64 17.19 14.53
#